data_AF-A0AAD8ETY6-F1
#
_entry.id   AF-A0AAD8ETY6-F1
#
_cell.length_a   1.000
_cell.length_b   1.000
_cell.length_c   1.000
_cell.angle_alpha   90.00
_cell.angle_beta   90.00
_cell.angle_gamma   90.00
#
_symmetry.space_group_name_H-M   'P 1'
#
loop_
_entity.id
_entity.type
_entity.pdbx_description
1 polymer ?
#
loop_
_entity_poly.entity_id
_entity_poly.type
_entity_poly.pdbx_seq_one_letter_code
_entity_poly.pdbx_strand_id
1 'polypeptide(L)'
;ISEISEISEISEISEISEVEMERALVLAFFLQLVVGLEQRFAMEPQDQTAIVGSRVTLPCRVINKTGVLQWTKDDFGLGTHRNLSGFDRYSMIGSDEEGESICM
;
A
#
# COMPACT_ATOMS: atom_id res chain seq x y z
N ILE A 1 -41.61 26.78 33.66
CA ILE A 1 -40.20 26.66 34.15
C ILE A 1 -39.68 25.26 33.87
N SER A 2 -40.46 24.20 34.12
CA SER A 2 -40.12 22.81 33.75
C SER A 2 -39.99 22.57 32.24
N GLU A 3 -40.85 23.15 31.41
CA GLU A 3 -40.75 22.99 29.94
C GLU A 3 -39.54 23.73 29.33
N ILE A 4 -39.03 24.77 30.00
CA ILE A 4 -37.87 25.54 29.50
C ILE A 4 -36.56 24.74 29.71
N SER A 5 -36.47 23.94 30.77
CA SER A 5 -35.30 23.08 31.03
C SER A 5 -35.22 21.88 30.08
N GLU A 6 -36.36 21.27 29.71
CA GLU A 6 -36.37 20.18 28.72
C GLU A 6 -36.02 20.69 27.31
N ILE A 7 -36.46 21.90 26.95
CA ILE A 7 -36.13 22.51 25.65
C ILE A 7 -34.62 22.82 25.56
N SER A 8 -33.96 23.25 26.64
CA SER A 8 -32.50 23.49 26.63
C SER A 8 -31.69 22.21 26.44
N GLU A 9 -32.08 21.10 27.07
CA GLU A 9 -31.41 19.80 26.89
C GLU A 9 -31.64 19.26 25.47
N ILE A 10 -32.84 19.42 24.90
CA ILE A 10 -33.15 19.01 23.53
C ILE A 10 -32.35 19.84 22.50
N SER A 11 -32.16 21.15 22.73
CA SER A 11 -31.33 21.99 21.84
C SER A 11 -29.86 21.57 21.85
N GLU A 12 -29.28 21.29 23.03
CA GLU A 12 -27.91 20.78 23.16
C GLU A 12 -27.75 19.40 22.49
N ILE A 13 -28.73 18.49 22.65
CA ILE A 13 -28.73 17.16 22.01
C ILE A 13 -28.81 17.28 20.48
N SER A 14 -29.61 18.21 19.94
CA SER A 14 -29.76 18.42 18.49
C SER A 14 -28.47 18.95 17.85
N GLU A 15 -27.77 19.87 18.52
CA GLU A 15 -26.53 20.49 18.07
C GLU A 15 -25.33 19.51 18.18
N ILE A 16 -25.34 18.63 19.19
CA ILE A 16 -24.37 17.53 19.35
C ILE A 16 -24.53 16.48 18.23
N SER A 17 -25.76 16.12 17.84
CA SER A 17 -26.01 15.08 16.82
C SER A 17 -25.55 15.43 15.40
N GLU A 18 -25.63 16.71 15.02
CA GLU A 18 -25.22 17.20 13.69
C GLU A 18 -23.69 17.37 13.62
N VAL A 19 -23.07 17.89 14.68
CA VAL A 19 -21.60 18.02 14.80
C VAL A 19 -20.92 16.65 14.92
N GLU A 20 -21.52 15.68 15.61
CA GLU A 20 -21.02 14.30 15.65
C GLU A 20 -21.15 13.59 14.31
N MET A 21 -22.21 13.86 13.54
CA MET A 21 -22.39 13.33 12.19
C MET A 21 -21.37 13.92 11.20
N GLU A 22 -21.14 15.24 11.23
CA GLU A 22 -20.09 15.89 10.43
C GLU A 22 -18.70 15.37 10.82
N ARG A 23 -18.42 15.21 12.12
CA ARG A 23 -17.18 14.59 12.61
C ARG A 23 -17.07 13.13 12.18
N ALA A 24 -18.15 12.37 12.23
CA ALA A 24 -18.17 10.97 11.81
C ALA A 24 -17.96 10.84 10.29
N LEU A 25 -18.53 11.74 9.49
CA LEU A 25 -18.31 11.82 8.04
C LEU A 25 -16.87 12.20 7.72
N VAL A 26 -16.32 13.20 8.41
CA VAL A 26 -14.90 13.59 8.29
C VAL A 26 -14.00 12.42 8.67
N LEU A 27 -14.24 11.77 9.81
CA LEU A 27 -13.47 10.61 10.27
C LEU A 27 -13.61 9.42 9.31
N ALA A 28 -14.81 9.15 8.77
CA ALA A 28 -15.04 8.09 7.80
C ALA A 28 -14.34 8.38 6.46
N PHE A 29 -14.33 9.64 6.02
CA PHE A 29 -13.60 10.07 4.83
C PHE A 29 -12.09 9.92 5.00
N PHE A 30 -11.54 10.39 6.13
CA PHE A 30 -10.13 10.20 6.47
C PHE A 30 -9.77 8.72 6.58
N LEU A 31 -10.64 7.90 7.18
CA LEU A 31 -10.42 6.45 7.30
C LEU A 31 -10.42 5.79 5.91
N GLN A 32 -11.36 6.14 5.03
CA GLN A 32 -11.39 5.65 3.64
C GLN A 32 -10.13 6.05 2.86
N LEU A 33 -9.64 7.28 3.04
CA LEU A 33 -8.43 7.77 2.38
C LEU A 33 -7.18 6.99 2.82
N VAL A 34 -7.06 6.68 4.11
CA VAL A 34 -5.89 6.00 4.66
C VAL A 34 -5.83 4.52 4.26
N VAL A 35 -6.98 3.84 4.17
CA VAL A 35 -7.06 2.42 3.78
C VAL A 35 -6.48 2.16 2.37
N GLY A 36 -6.50 3.16 1.48
CA GLY A 36 -5.96 3.03 0.12
C GLY A 36 -4.43 3.09 0.01
N LEU A 37 -3.71 3.39 1.10
CA LEU A 37 -2.27 3.68 1.07
C LEU A 37 -1.39 2.49 1.46
N GLU A 38 -1.97 1.31 1.70
CA GLU A 38 -1.19 0.12 2.05
C GLU A 38 -0.33 -0.38 0.88
N GLN A 39 0.92 -0.76 1.19
CA GLN A 39 1.81 -1.40 0.23
C GLN A 39 1.29 -2.79 -0.14
N ARG A 40 1.16 -3.07 -1.43
CA ARG A 40 0.66 -4.37 -1.90
C ARG A 40 1.24 -4.74 -3.26
N PHE A 41 1.24 -6.03 -3.56
CA PHE A 41 1.52 -6.49 -4.91
C PHE A 41 0.38 -6.15 -5.85
N ALA A 42 0.71 -5.55 -6.98
CA ALA A 42 -0.17 -5.42 -8.14
C ALA A 42 0.05 -6.55 -9.13
N MET A 43 1.22 -7.18 -9.08
CA MET A 43 1.60 -8.34 -9.87
C MET A 43 2.66 -9.11 -9.10
N GLU A 44 2.45 -10.41 -8.97
CA GLU A 44 3.38 -11.33 -8.31
C GLU A 44 4.04 -12.22 -9.36
N PRO A 45 5.32 -12.60 -9.16
CA PRO A 45 5.99 -13.50 -10.06
C PRO A 45 5.30 -14.86 -10.08
N GLN A 46 5.21 -15.45 -11.27
CA GLN A 46 4.63 -16.77 -11.48
C GLN A 46 5.75 -17.77 -11.81
N ASP A 47 5.46 -19.05 -11.56
CA ASP A 47 6.38 -20.13 -11.91
C ASP A 47 6.62 -20.14 -13.42
N GLN A 48 7.90 -20.18 -13.80
CA GLN A 48 8.32 -20.20 -15.19
C GLN A 48 9.37 -21.29 -15.41
N THR A 49 9.27 -21.96 -16.56
CA THR A 49 10.30 -22.90 -17.03
C THR A 49 11.05 -22.25 -18.18
N ALA A 50 12.38 -22.35 -18.17
CA ALA A 50 13.23 -21.76 -19.18
C ALA A 50 14.32 -22.73 -19.64
N ILE A 51 14.83 -22.49 -20.83
CA ILE A 51 15.91 -23.29 -21.41
C ILE A 51 17.23 -22.80 -20.82
N VAL A 52 18.16 -23.72 -20.55
CA VAL A 52 19.48 -23.35 -20.05
C VAL A 52 20.17 -22.39 -21.04
N GLY A 53 20.64 -21.26 -20.52
CA GLY A 53 21.30 -20.21 -21.30
C GLY A 53 20.37 -19.14 -21.85
N SER A 54 19.05 -19.29 -21.75
CA SER A 54 18.11 -18.21 -22.09
C SER A 54 18.02 -17.17 -20.97
N ARG A 55 17.64 -15.94 -21.34
CA ARG A 55 17.25 -14.90 -20.38
C ARG A 55 15.81 -15.11 -19.94
N VAL A 56 15.53 -14.89 -18.66
CA VAL A 56 14.19 -14.96 -18.05
C VAL A 56 13.95 -13.67 -17.29
N THR A 57 12.69 -13.24 -17.25
CA THR A 57 12.23 -12.15 -16.41
C THR A 57 10.98 -12.57 -15.61
N LEU A 58 10.99 -12.31 -14.31
CA LEU A 58 10.05 -12.69 -13.28
C LEU A 58 9.26 -11.44 -12.84
N PRO A 59 8.16 -11.13 -13.53
CA PRO A 59 7.48 -9.87 -13.37
C PRO A 59 6.97 -9.70 -11.94
N CYS A 60 7.17 -8.51 -11.39
CA CYS A 60 6.59 -8.10 -10.11
C CYS A 60 6.21 -6.63 -10.23
N ARG A 61 5.23 -6.20 -9.44
CA ARG A 61 4.87 -4.79 -9.33
C ARG A 61 4.28 -4.51 -7.96
N VAL A 62 4.71 -3.42 -7.33
CA VAL A 62 4.27 -3.02 -5.98
C VAL A 62 3.64 -1.65 -6.05
N ILE A 63 2.40 -1.54 -5.58
CA ILE A 63 1.69 -0.25 -5.43
C ILE A 63 1.89 0.25 -4.01
N ASN A 64 1.97 1.57 -3.85
CA ASN A 64 2.23 2.25 -2.56
C ASN A 64 3.49 1.73 -1.86
N LYS A 65 4.55 1.46 -2.64
CA LYS A 65 5.84 1.01 -2.10
C LYS A 65 6.34 2.04 -1.07
N THR A 66 6.43 1.61 0.18
CA THR A 66 6.90 2.43 1.31
C THR A 66 8.26 1.94 1.80
N GLY A 67 8.58 0.65 1.60
CA GLY A 67 9.81 0.02 2.04
C GLY A 67 10.81 -0.29 0.93
N VAL A 68 11.84 -1.07 1.29
CA VAL A 68 12.84 -1.58 0.35
C VAL A 68 12.35 -2.89 -0.26
N LEU A 69 12.61 -3.09 -1.56
CA LEU A 69 12.31 -4.33 -2.27
C LEU A 69 13.57 -5.19 -2.35
N GLN A 70 13.42 -6.49 -2.09
CA GLN A 70 14.52 -7.46 -2.19
C GLN A 70 14.01 -8.75 -2.84
N TRP A 71 14.83 -9.30 -3.75
CA TRP A 71 14.63 -10.63 -4.29
C TRP A 71 15.26 -11.68 -3.41
N THR A 72 14.56 -12.80 -3.26
CA THR A 72 15.08 -13.99 -2.59
C THR A 72 15.18 -15.14 -3.57
N LYS A 73 16.21 -15.96 -3.43
CA LYS A 73 16.34 -17.23 -4.12
C LYS A 73 16.72 -18.28 -3.09
N ASP A 74 15.95 -19.35 -2.98
CA ASP A 74 16.18 -20.43 -2.01
C ASP A 74 16.35 -19.86 -0.59
N ASP A 75 15.43 -18.96 -0.19
CA ASP A 75 15.44 -18.22 1.09
C ASP A 75 16.64 -17.28 1.32
N PHE A 76 17.50 -17.08 0.32
CA PHE A 76 18.64 -16.17 0.38
C PHE A 76 18.34 -14.82 -0.29
N GLY A 77 18.55 -13.71 0.42
CA GLY A 77 18.36 -12.35 -0.11
C GLY A 77 19.49 -11.92 -1.05
N LEU A 78 19.16 -11.57 -2.29
CA LEU A 78 20.13 -11.13 -3.31
C LEU A 78 20.61 -9.68 -3.12
N GLY A 79 19.97 -8.94 -2.20
CA GLY A 79 20.25 -7.55 -1.90
C GLY A 79 19.17 -6.59 -2.40
N THR A 80 19.36 -5.32 -2.07
CA THR A 80 18.36 -4.25 -2.25
C THR A 80 18.67 -3.31 -3.40
N HIS A 81 19.89 -3.39 -3.96
CA HIS A 81 20.34 -2.56 -5.06
C HIS A 81 20.00 -3.22 -6.40
N ARG A 82 19.61 -2.42 -7.39
CA ARG A 82 19.17 -2.90 -8.71
C ARG A 82 20.21 -3.73 -9.45
N ASN A 83 21.50 -3.44 -9.23
CA ASN A 83 22.59 -4.17 -9.85
C ASN A 83 22.91 -5.52 -9.18
N LEU A 84 22.31 -5.83 -8.02
CA LEU A 84 22.55 -7.04 -7.23
C LEU A 84 24.05 -7.39 -7.16
N SER A 85 24.88 -6.44 -6.71
CA SER A 85 26.34 -6.59 -6.69
C SER A 85 26.77 -7.91 -6.01
N GLY A 86 27.56 -8.72 -6.72
CA GLY A 86 27.92 -10.08 -6.32
C GLY A 86 27.15 -11.18 -7.07
N PHE A 87 26.13 -10.80 -7.85
CA PHE A 87 25.35 -11.70 -8.70
C PHE A 87 25.34 -11.24 -10.16
N ASP A 88 26.42 -11.46 -10.91
CA ASP A 88 26.63 -10.93 -12.27
C ASP A 88 25.55 -11.32 -13.31
N ARG A 89 24.75 -12.34 -13.03
CA ARG A 89 23.67 -12.81 -13.92
C ARG A 89 22.30 -12.26 -13.57
N TYR A 90 22.16 -11.55 -12.45
CA TYR A 90 20.89 -11.10 -11.91
C TYR A 90 20.87 -9.57 -11.83
N SER A 91 19.75 -8.96 -12.18
CA SER A 91 19.54 -7.52 -12.01
C SER A 91 18.06 -7.24 -11.84
N MET A 92 17.72 -6.19 -11.08
CA MET A 92 16.36 -5.66 -11.01
C MET A 92 16.21 -4.54 -12.03
N ILE A 93 15.27 -4.71 -12.96
CA ILE A 93 14.92 -3.73 -13.98
C ILE A 93 13.76 -2.83 -13.51
N GLY A 94 13.29 -1.89 -14.34
CA GLY A 94 12.21 -0.96 -13.97
C GLY A 94 12.65 0.27 -13.17
N SER A 95 11.68 1.08 -12.75
CA SER A 95 11.88 2.37 -12.05
C SER A 95 11.14 2.39 -10.71
N ASP A 96 11.55 3.29 -9.82
CA ASP A 96 10.83 3.56 -8.57
C ASP A 96 9.73 4.63 -8.76
N GLU A 97 9.73 5.33 -9.90
CA GLU A 97 8.93 6.53 -10.14
C GLU A 97 7.50 6.21 -10.62
N GLU A 98 7.25 5.05 -11.21
CA GLU A 98 5.92 4.64 -11.72
C GLU A 98 5.24 3.55 -10.87
N GLY A 99 5.84 3.14 -9.74
CA GLY A 99 5.44 1.89 -9.07
C GLY A 99 5.70 0.64 -9.93
N GLU A 100 6.30 0.79 -11.12
CA GLU A 100 6.74 -0.26 -12.03
C GLU A 100 8.15 -0.73 -11.65
N SER A 101 8.24 -1.36 -10.49
CA SER A 101 9.42 -2.16 -10.14
C SER A 101 9.35 -3.49 -10.88
N ILE A 102 9.60 -3.50 -12.20
CA ILE A 102 9.69 -4.75 -12.97
C ILE A 102 10.83 -5.56 -12.39
N CYS A 103 10.53 -6.73 -11.88
CA CYS A 103 11.55 -7.51 -11.23
C CYS A 103 12.12 -8.62 -12.12
N MET A 104 13.40 -8.89 -11.83
CA MET A 104 14.37 -9.85 -12.40
C MET A 104 13.99 -10.59 -13.67
#